data_AF-G5J597-F1
#
_entry.id   AF-G5J597-F1
#
_cell.length_a   1.000
_cell.length_b   1.000
_cell.length_c   1.000
_cell.angle_alpha   90.00
_cell.angle_beta   90.00
_cell.angle_gamma   90.00
#
_symmetry.space_group_name_H-M   'P 1'
#
loop_
_entity.id
_entity.type
_entity.pdbx_description
1 polymer ?
#
loop_
_entity_poly.entity_id
_entity_poly.type
_entity_poly.pdbx_seq_one_letter_code
_entity_poly.pdbx_strand_id
1 'polypeptide(L)'
;MFPAYTIENYVEFGQDCQQKKETLSKQEFKVFQESWGRTLVNHCIKISLWWESLAGEWEDKLKQLPFATIDRSGLHKLAQMPLEALNDWYQEITASLQEHGVLRPQDMGRIACLFIPKPKRTLKLGETLTDEDFALVGKKYKLTATQLEALTQQTLELADGEPVVTEDMFPLLEAQELDPSVLLGKGDRTIWCLRQKDAEIELERSLRLETERKLNEELDQRLAQQAQVYEEKLNEQAQQHQTMIEQQAQRIAKLEQLMNDGLSQQKAKTKPNSFFSEVNSLTSDDSQASKKAKGFGNLAMANSGTSH
;
A
#
# COMPACT_ATOMS: atom_id res chain seq x y z
N MET A 1 -1.56 -7.93 62.48
CA MET A 1 -0.11 -8.08 62.26
C MET A 1 0.05 -9.47 61.68
N PHE A 2 0.28 -9.61 60.38
CA PHE A 2 0.40 -10.95 59.78
C PHE A 2 1.80 -11.51 60.09
N PRO A 3 1.91 -12.79 60.49
CA PRO A 3 3.19 -13.45 60.69
C PRO A 3 3.96 -13.50 59.36
N ALA A 4 5.26 -13.78 59.39
CA ALA A 4 6.06 -13.98 58.20
C ALA A 4 5.33 -14.96 57.25
N TYR A 5 4.92 -14.49 56.08
CA TYR A 5 4.19 -15.31 55.12
C TYR A 5 5.16 -16.34 54.54
N THR A 6 4.90 -17.62 54.81
CA THR A 6 5.57 -18.73 54.15
C THR A 6 4.83 -19.09 52.87
N ILE A 7 5.40 -19.97 52.05
CA ILE A 7 4.74 -20.45 50.83
C ILE A 7 3.46 -21.18 51.18
N GLU A 8 3.49 -22.01 52.24
CA GLU A 8 2.38 -22.79 52.75
C GLU A 8 1.18 -21.91 53.11
N ASN A 9 1.41 -20.77 53.77
CA ASN A 9 0.32 -19.84 54.12
C ASN A 9 -0.43 -19.34 52.87
N TYR A 10 0.26 -19.11 51.76
CA TYR A 10 -0.37 -18.70 50.51
C TYR A 10 -1.10 -19.85 49.82
N VAL A 11 -0.57 -21.07 49.91
CA VAL A 11 -1.18 -22.29 49.36
C VAL A 11 -2.46 -22.64 50.12
N GLU A 12 -2.42 -22.69 51.45
CA GLU A 12 -3.59 -22.98 52.30
C GLU A 12 -4.72 -21.97 52.08
N PHE A 13 -4.38 -20.68 52.04
CA PHE A 13 -5.37 -19.65 51.72
C PHE A 13 -5.93 -19.79 50.30
N GLY A 14 -5.09 -20.19 49.34
CA GLY A 14 -5.50 -20.49 47.97
C GLY A 14 -6.49 -21.65 47.89
N GLN A 15 -6.27 -22.71 48.66
CA GLN A 15 -7.15 -23.87 48.76
C GLN A 15 -8.51 -23.50 49.38
N ASP A 16 -8.56 -22.73 50.47
CA ASP A 16 -9.82 -22.19 51.01
C ASP A 16 -10.57 -21.33 49.98
N CYS A 17 -9.83 -20.47 49.27
CA CYS A 17 -10.42 -19.66 48.20
C CYS A 17 -10.97 -20.51 47.05
N GLN A 18 -10.32 -21.61 46.69
CA GLN A 18 -10.78 -22.55 45.66
C GLN A 18 -12.04 -23.29 46.12
N GLN A 19 -12.04 -23.81 47.34
CA GLN A 19 -13.21 -24.46 47.93
C GLN A 19 -14.41 -23.50 47.97
N LYS A 20 -14.20 -22.23 48.34
CA LYS A 20 -15.24 -21.19 48.28
C LYS A 20 -15.71 -20.89 46.87
N LYS A 21 -14.81 -20.92 45.88
CA LYS A 21 -15.18 -20.73 44.47
C LYS A 21 -16.08 -21.85 43.94
N GLU A 22 -15.88 -23.07 44.42
CA GLU A 22 -16.66 -24.25 44.03
C GLU A 22 -18.00 -24.35 44.77
N THR A 23 -18.07 -23.87 46.01
CA THR A 23 -19.26 -23.97 46.87
C THR A 23 -20.20 -22.76 46.78
N LEU A 24 -19.66 -21.56 46.60
CA LEU A 24 -20.47 -20.33 46.51
C LEU A 24 -21.01 -20.12 45.10
N SER A 25 -22.16 -19.44 44.98
CA SER A 25 -22.63 -18.95 43.69
C SER A 25 -21.68 -17.88 43.11
N LYS A 26 -21.77 -17.63 41.81
CA LYS A 26 -20.96 -16.59 41.13
C LYS A 26 -21.06 -15.21 41.79
N GLN A 27 -22.24 -14.84 42.28
CA GLN A 27 -22.50 -13.54 42.92
C GLN A 27 -21.84 -13.49 44.31
N GLU A 28 -22.01 -14.53 45.11
CA GLU A 28 -21.43 -14.64 46.46
C GLU A 28 -19.91 -14.69 46.41
N PHE A 29 -19.34 -15.45 45.47
CA PHE A 29 -17.89 -15.48 45.27
C PHE A 29 -17.34 -14.11 44.85
N LYS A 30 -18.09 -13.33 44.07
CA LYS A 30 -17.71 -11.97 43.72
C LYS A 30 -17.65 -11.06 44.96
N VAL A 31 -18.64 -11.14 45.85
CA VAL A 31 -18.66 -10.40 47.13
C VAL A 31 -17.49 -10.83 48.03
N PHE A 32 -17.20 -12.14 48.08
CA PHE A 32 -16.03 -12.66 48.79
C PHE A 32 -14.71 -12.08 48.24
N GLN A 33 -14.56 -12.06 46.91
CA GLN A 33 -13.41 -11.45 46.24
C GLN A 33 -13.27 -9.96 46.53
N GLU A 34 -14.38 -9.21 46.56
CA GLU A 34 -14.38 -7.78 46.89
C GLU A 34 -13.95 -7.53 48.34
N SER A 35 -14.35 -8.41 49.28
CA SER A 35 -14.03 -8.29 50.71
C SER A 35 -12.56 -8.57 51.02
N TRP A 36 -11.94 -9.51 50.33
CA TRP A 36 -10.53 -9.91 50.54
C TRP A 36 -9.55 -9.26 49.56
N GLY A 37 -10.06 -8.67 48.49
CA GLY A 37 -9.27 -8.16 47.37
C GLY A 37 -9.16 -9.18 46.25
N ARG A 38 -9.80 -8.87 45.10
CA ARG A 38 -9.90 -9.75 43.94
C ARG A 38 -8.55 -10.25 43.44
N THR A 39 -7.53 -9.38 43.45
CA THR A 39 -6.17 -9.73 43.01
C THR A 39 -5.50 -10.69 43.97
N LEU A 40 -5.72 -10.54 45.29
CA LEU A 40 -5.18 -11.46 46.29
C LEU A 40 -5.76 -12.86 46.10
N VAL A 41 -7.08 -12.97 46.11
CA VAL A 41 -7.81 -14.24 45.95
C VAL A 41 -7.38 -14.97 44.67
N ASN A 42 -7.38 -14.29 43.53
CA ASN A 42 -7.01 -14.93 42.26
C ASN A 42 -5.53 -15.33 42.18
N HIS A 43 -4.63 -14.59 42.83
CA HIS A 43 -3.22 -14.98 42.88
C HIS A 43 -3.05 -16.22 43.74
N CYS A 44 -3.65 -16.27 44.93
CA CYS A 44 -3.49 -17.41 45.84
C CYS A 44 -4.13 -18.70 45.27
N ILE A 45 -5.30 -18.63 44.62
CA ILE A 45 -5.87 -19.79 43.91
C ILE A 45 -4.91 -20.31 42.83
N LYS A 46 -4.24 -19.42 42.09
CA LYS A 46 -3.26 -19.84 41.08
C LYS A 46 -2.01 -20.44 41.70
N ILE A 47 -1.55 -19.88 42.82
CA ILE A 47 -0.39 -20.40 43.56
C ILE A 47 -0.72 -21.80 44.12
N SER A 48 -1.90 -22.02 44.69
CA SER A 48 -2.28 -23.33 45.22
C SER A 48 -2.37 -24.39 44.13
N LEU A 49 -3.05 -24.09 43.02
CA LEU A 49 -3.15 -25.01 41.89
C LEU A 49 -1.78 -25.35 41.28
N TRP A 50 -0.90 -24.35 41.18
CA TRP A 50 0.47 -24.59 40.72
C TRP A 50 1.24 -25.45 41.71
N TRP A 51 1.15 -25.16 43.01
CA TRP A 51 1.81 -25.93 44.06
C TRP A 51 1.40 -27.40 44.04
N GLU A 52 0.10 -27.69 43.89
CA GLU A 52 -0.44 -29.05 43.77
C GLU A 52 0.03 -29.79 42.51
N SER A 53 0.46 -29.07 41.47
CA SER A 53 1.00 -29.66 40.24
C SER A 53 2.49 -30.00 40.31
N LEU A 54 3.20 -29.55 41.36
CA LEU A 54 4.61 -29.81 41.53
C LEU A 54 4.87 -31.27 41.95
N ALA A 55 5.94 -31.86 41.44
CA ALA A 55 6.47 -33.08 42.03
C ALA A 55 7.03 -32.78 43.42
N GLY A 56 6.93 -33.74 44.35
CA GLY A 56 7.34 -33.54 45.75
C GLY A 56 8.80 -33.05 45.93
N GLU A 57 9.70 -33.40 45.02
CA GLU A 57 11.08 -32.89 45.02
C GLU A 57 11.18 -31.36 44.89
N TRP A 58 10.23 -30.74 44.19
CA TRP A 58 10.21 -29.29 44.00
C TRP A 58 9.70 -28.56 45.22
N GLU A 59 8.75 -29.15 45.94
CA GLU A 59 8.29 -28.58 47.21
C GLU A 59 9.45 -28.43 48.19
N ASP A 60 10.25 -29.49 48.35
CA ASP A 60 11.41 -29.49 49.26
C ASP A 60 12.47 -28.49 48.81
N LYS A 61 12.80 -28.46 47.52
CA LYS A 61 13.77 -27.51 46.95
C LYS A 61 13.34 -26.07 47.18
N LEU A 62 12.06 -25.74 46.99
CA LEU A 62 11.53 -24.39 47.17
C LEU A 62 11.51 -23.96 48.64
N LYS A 63 11.16 -24.87 49.55
CA LYS A 63 11.16 -24.61 51.01
C LYS A 63 12.56 -24.36 51.57
N GLN A 64 13.59 -24.98 50.97
CA GLN A 64 14.98 -24.86 51.41
C GLN A 64 15.69 -23.59 50.94
N LEU A 65 15.11 -22.85 49.99
CA LEU A 65 15.73 -21.61 49.51
C LEU A 65 15.69 -20.52 50.59
N PRO A 66 16.84 -19.91 50.95
CA PRO A 66 16.94 -18.94 52.04
C PRO A 66 16.47 -17.55 51.59
N PHE A 67 15.16 -17.39 51.41
CA PHE A 67 14.54 -16.09 51.16
C PHE A 67 14.37 -15.31 52.47
N ALA A 68 14.74 -14.02 52.47
CA ALA A 68 14.52 -13.14 53.62
C ALA A 68 13.03 -12.95 53.95
N THR A 69 12.19 -12.84 52.90
CA THR A 69 10.73 -12.96 52.97
C THR A 69 10.22 -13.53 51.65
N ILE A 70 9.14 -14.31 51.71
CA ILE A 70 8.44 -14.79 50.52
C ILE A 70 7.40 -13.75 50.13
N ASP A 71 7.52 -13.21 48.92
CA ASP A 71 6.54 -12.28 48.39
C ASP A 71 5.45 -13.01 47.58
N ARG A 72 4.19 -12.64 47.80
CA ARG A 72 3.07 -13.16 47.01
C ARG A 72 3.27 -12.92 45.51
N SER A 73 3.86 -11.77 45.16
CA SER A 73 4.02 -11.37 43.76
C SER A 73 5.01 -12.27 43.03
N GLY A 74 6.15 -12.61 43.64
CA GLY A 74 7.13 -13.52 43.10
C GLY A 74 6.62 -14.95 43.04
N LEU A 75 5.93 -15.44 44.08
CA LEU A 75 5.25 -16.74 44.01
C LEU A 75 4.24 -16.80 42.87
N HIS A 76 3.45 -15.74 42.70
CA HIS A 76 2.52 -15.65 41.59
C HIS A 76 3.22 -15.67 40.23
N LYS A 77 4.44 -15.11 40.13
CA LYS A 77 5.26 -15.18 38.92
C LYS A 77 5.81 -16.57 38.66
N LEU A 78 6.26 -17.30 39.69
CA LEU A 78 6.61 -18.72 39.54
C LEU A 78 5.42 -19.53 39.03
N ALA A 79 4.24 -19.31 39.60
CA ALA A 79 3.02 -19.98 39.17
C ALA A 79 2.55 -19.63 37.74
N GLN A 80 3.13 -18.61 37.10
CA GLN A 80 2.89 -18.27 35.69
C GLN A 80 3.91 -18.91 34.73
N MET A 81 5.00 -19.45 35.26
CA MET A 81 6.08 -20.02 34.47
C MET A 81 5.74 -21.45 34.07
N PRO A 82 6.12 -21.90 32.86
CA PRO A 82 6.03 -23.32 32.48
C PRO A 82 6.82 -24.19 33.46
N LEU A 83 6.29 -25.38 33.80
CA LEU A 83 6.94 -26.28 34.75
C LEU A 83 8.30 -26.77 34.25
N GLU A 84 8.46 -26.87 32.93
CA GLU A 84 9.69 -27.26 32.25
C GLU A 84 10.83 -26.28 32.52
N ALA A 85 10.51 -24.99 32.72
CA ALA A 85 11.48 -23.94 33.00
C ALA A 85 11.84 -23.81 34.49
N LEU A 86 11.21 -24.62 35.36
CA LEU A 86 11.43 -24.55 36.81
C LEU A 86 12.87 -24.90 37.21
N ASN A 87 13.49 -25.84 36.50
CA ASN A 87 14.88 -26.22 36.76
C ASN A 87 15.86 -25.11 36.39
N ASP A 88 15.69 -24.49 35.22
CA ASP A 88 16.55 -23.39 34.79
C ASP A 88 16.41 -22.18 35.72
N TRP A 89 15.18 -21.88 36.14
CA TRP A 89 14.92 -20.86 37.16
C TRP A 89 15.62 -21.16 38.49
N TYR A 90 15.57 -22.42 38.96
CA TYR A 90 16.19 -22.82 40.23
C TYR A 90 17.71 -22.72 40.17
N GLN A 91 18.33 -23.07 39.04
CA GLN A 91 19.77 -22.91 38.83
C GLN A 91 20.17 -21.43 38.91
N GLU A 92 19.42 -20.53 38.26
CA GLU A 92 19.71 -19.09 38.32
C GLU A 92 19.53 -18.49 39.71
N ILE A 93 18.50 -18.93 40.43
CA ILE A 93 18.30 -18.54 41.83
C ILE A 93 19.47 -18.98 42.70
N THR A 94 19.95 -20.21 42.51
CA THR A 94 21.06 -20.77 43.28
C THR A 94 22.37 -20.05 42.96
N ALA A 95 22.62 -19.72 41.69
CA ALA A 95 23.77 -18.91 41.28
C ALA A 95 23.72 -17.50 41.91
N SER A 96 22.55 -16.84 41.84
CA SER A 96 22.32 -15.54 42.48
C SER A 96 22.53 -15.61 44.00
N LEU A 97 22.15 -16.72 44.64
CA LEU A 97 22.39 -16.95 46.06
C LEU A 97 23.88 -17.12 46.38
N GLN A 98 24.65 -17.82 45.53
CA GLN A 98 26.10 -17.97 45.69
C GLN A 98 26.83 -16.63 45.58
N GLU A 99 26.36 -15.73 44.70
CA GLU A 99 26.96 -14.41 44.51
C GLU A 99 26.63 -13.43 45.64
N HIS A 100 25.40 -13.46 46.17
CA HIS A 100 24.89 -12.43 47.08
C HIS A 100 24.67 -12.91 48.53
N GLY A 101 24.76 -14.20 48.80
CA GLY A 101 24.63 -14.82 50.13
C GLY A 101 23.20 -14.92 50.68
N VAL A 102 22.32 -13.96 50.37
CA VAL A 102 20.88 -13.99 50.71
C VAL A 102 20.07 -13.44 49.55
N LEU A 103 18.95 -14.09 49.23
CA LEU A 103 18.05 -13.64 48.18
C LEU A 103 17.12 -12.53 48.70
N ARG A 104 17.01 -11.44 47.94
CA ARG A 104 16.05 -10.38 48.27
C ARG A 104 14.63 -10.89 47.95
N PRO A 105 13.60 -10.35 48.62
CA PRO A 105 12.21 -10.78 48.40
C PRO A 105 11.76 -10.68 46.94
N GLN A 106 12.33 -9.75 46.17
CA GLN A 106 11.98 -9.49 44.78
C GLN A 106 12.71 -10.41 43.78
N ASP A 107 13.81 -11.05 44.19
CA ASP A 107 14.67 -11.82 43.28
C ASP A 107 13.93 -13.04 42.72
N MET A 108 13.11 -13.69 43.53
CA MET A 108 12.23 -14.80 43.13
C MET A 108 11.40 -14.43 41.88
N GLY A 109 10.60 -13.37 42.00
CA GLY A 109 9.73 -12.92 40.93
C GLY A 109 10.49 -12.33 39.74
N ARG A 110 11.59 -11.62 40.00
CA ARG A 110 12.44 -11.01 38.95
C ARG A 110 13.06 -12.07 38.06
N ILE A 111 13.63 -13.12 38.65
CA ILE A 111 14.27 -14.21 37.91
C ILE A 111 13.20 -15.06 37.21
N ALA A 112 12.06 -15.34 37.87
CA ALA A 112 10.95 -16.05 37.22
C ALA A 112 10.46 -15.33 35.96
N CYS A 113 10.42 -14.00 35.96
CA CYS A 113 10.04 -13.22 34.77
C CYS A 113 10.95 -13.41 33.54
N LEU A 114 12.16 -13.95 33.69
CA LEU A 114 13.04 -14.27 32.57
C LEU A 114 12.55 -15.49 31.78
N PHE A 115 11.84 -16.39 32.46
CA PHE A 115 11.40 -17.68 31.92
C PHE A 115 9.90 -17.73 31.61
N ILE A 116 9.14 -16.71 32.01
CA ILE A 116 7.73 -16.58 31.63
C ILE A 116 7.66 -16.12 30.16
N PRO A 117 7.02 -16.91 29.27
CA PRO A 117 6.81 -16.49 27.89
C PRO A 117 6.12 -15.13 27.85
N LYS A 118 6.75 -14.15 27.20
CA LYS A 118 6.14 -12.84 27.03
C LYS A 118 5.11 -12.95 25.92
N PRO A 119 3.82 -12.64 26.19
CA PRO A 119 2.81 -12.72 25.15
C PRO A 119 3.20 -11.77 24.02
N LYS A 120 3.24 -12.28 22.79
CA LYS A 120 3.44 -11.45 21.60
C LYS A 120 2.31 -10.41 21.56
N ARG A 121 2.68 -9.14 21.37
CA ARG A 121 1.73 -8.00 21.38
C ARG A 121 1.52 -7.38 20.02
N THR A 122 2.49 -7.60 19.13
CA THR A 122 2.56 -7.04 17.79
C THR A 122 3.25 -8.03 16.86
N LEU A 123 2.84 -8.03 15.60
CA LEU A 123 3.52 -8.69 14.50
C LEU A 123 4.62 -7.79 13.93
N LYS A 124 5.54 -8.39 13.19
CA LYS A 124 6.53 -7.66 12.40
C LYS A 124 6.39 -7.96 10.93
N LEU A 125 6.65 -6.95 10.11
CA LEU A 125 6.65 -7.10 8.65
C LEU A 125 7.77 -8.05 8.21
N GLY A 126 7.48 -8.90 7.22
CA GLY A 126 8.40 -9.88 6.64
C GLY A 126 8.75 -11.07 7.54
N GLU A 127 8.16 -11.19 8.74
CA GLU A 127 8.32 -12.38 9.57
C GLU A 127 7.32 -13.46 9.18
N THR A 128 7.77 -14.72 9.19
CA THR A 128 6.91 -15.89 9.00
C THR A 128 5.87 -15.98 10.11
N LEU A 129 4.61 -16.19 9.73
CA LEU A 129 3.51 -16.36 10.66
C LEU A 129 3.57 -17.73 11.35
N THR A 130 3.36 -17.71 12.66
CA THR A 130 3.23 -18.89 13.51
C THR A 130 1.83 -18.99 14.11
N ASP A 131 1.49 -20.11 14.72
CA ASP A 131 0.21 -20.28 15.43
C ASP A 131 -0.02 -19.21 16.51
N GLU A 132 1.05 -18.75 17.17
CA GLU A 132 0.98 -17.65 18.14
C GLU A 132 0.57 -16.31 17.51
N ASP A 133 0.94 -16.10 16.24
CA ASP A 133 0.59 -14.89 15.49
C ASP A 133 -0.90 -14.89 15.14
N PHE A 134 -1.43 -16.02 14.66
CA PHE A 134 -2.87 -16.17 14.43
C PHE A 134 -3.64 -16.04 15.76
N ALA A 135 -3.15 -16.62 16.85
CA ALA A 135 -3.76 -16.44 18.17
C ALA A 135 -3.79 -14.96 18.61
N LEU A 136 -2.72 -14.19 18.32
CA LEU A 136 -2.68 -12.75 18.56
C LEU A 136 -3.74 -12.02 17.73
N VAL A 137 -3.90 -12.35 16.45
CA VAL A 137 -4.89 -11.75 15.55
C VAL A 137 -6.30 -12.01 16.06
N GLY A 138 -6.62 -13.26 16.37
CA GLY A 138 -7.92 -13.65 16.93
C GLY A 138 -8.24 -12.89 18.21
N LYS A 139 -7.25 -12.69 19.09
CA LYS A 139 -7.42 -11.90 20.31
C LYS A 139 -7.60 -10.40 20.05
N LYS A 140 -6.88 -9.82 19.10
CA LYS A 140 -6.91 -8.37 18.78
C LYS A 140 -8.25 -7.95 18.19
N TYR A 141 -8.78 -8.75 17.25
CA TYR A 141 -10.07 -8.47 16.61
C TYR A 141 -11.26 -9.20 17.25
N LYS A 142 -11.02 -9.99 18.30
CA LYS A 142 -12.04 -10.80 18.98
C LYS A 142 -12.77 -11.74 18.02
N LEU A 143 -12.01 -12.39 17.14
CA LEU A 143 -12.55 -13.35 16.19
C LEU A 143 -13.09 -14.57 16.94
N THR A 144 -14.17 -15.12 16.42
CA THR A 144 -14.64 -16.46 16.82
C THR A 144 -13.65 -17.54 16.35
N ALA A 145 -13.67 -18.72 16.96
CA ALA A 145 -12.78 -19.82 16.58
C ALA A 145 -12.91 -20.16 15.08
N THR A 146 -14.14 -20.20 14.56
CA THR A 146 -14.43 -20.46 13.15
C THR A 146 -13.92 -19.36 12.21
N GLN A 147 -14.00 -18.10 12.62
CA GLN A 147 -13.45 -16.98 11.82
C GLN A 147 -11.92 -17.02 11.79
N LEU A 148 -11.30 -17.34 12.93
CA LEU A 148 -9.85 -17.46 13.02
C LEU A 148 -9.34 -18.63 12.16
N GLU A 149 -10.00 -19.79 12.24
CA GLU A 149 -9.65 -20.96 11.44
C GLU A 149 -9.77 -20.69 9.93
N ALA A 150 -10.86 -20.04 9.51
CA ALA A 150 -11.05 -19.64 8.11
C ALA A 150 -9.96 -18.65 7.65
N LEU A 151 -9.61 -17.65 8.48
CA LEU A 151 -8.54 -16.70 8.17
C LEU A 151 -7.20 -17.42 8.04
N THR A 152 -6.84 -18.29 9.00
CA THR A 152 -5.61 -19.06 8.96
C THR A 152 -5.53 -19.87 7.67
N GLN A 153 -6.58 -20.63 7.35
CA GLN A 153 -6.60 -21.46 6.14
C GLN A 153 -6.46 -20.62 4.86
N GLN A 154 -7.21 -19.53 4.71
CA GLN A 154 -7.10 -18.65 3.54
C GLN A 154 -5.71 -18.03 3.41
N THR A 155 -5.08 -17.68 4.53
CA THR A 155 -3.72 -17.12 4.52
C THR A 155 -2.70 -18.17 4.08
N LEU A 156 -2.86 -19.42 4.54
CA LEU A 156 -1.99 -20.54 4.14
C LEU A 156 -2.17 -20.90 2.65
N GLU A 157 -3.40 -20.85 2.14
CA GLU A 157 -3.70 -21.13 0.73
C GLU A 157 -3.14 -20.05 -0.22
N LEU A 158 -3.08 -18.79 0.20
CA LEU A 158 -2.51 -17.69 -0.59
C LEU A 158 -1.00 -17.84 -0.84
N ALA A 159 -0.27 -18.50 0.05
CA ALA A 159 1.18 -18.59 -0.01
C ALA A 159 1.71 -19.71 -0.93
N ASP A 160 0.84 -20.55 -1.51
CA ASP A 160 1.16 -21.59 -2.50
C ASP A 160 2.47 -22.38 -2.25
N GLY A 161 2.73 -22.76 -0.99
CA GLY A 161 3.90 -23.56 -0.59
C GLY A 161 5.13 -22.77 -0.10
N GLU A 162 5.11 -21.43 -0.18
CA GLU A 162 6.11 -20.56 0.46
C GLU A 162 5.78 -20.32 1.95
N PRO A 163 6.78 -19.96 2.78
CA PRO A 163 6.54 -19.57 4.16
C PRO A 163 5.66 -18.31 4.21
N VAL A 164 4.47 -18.46 4.79
CA VAL A 164 3.49 -17.37 4.91
C VAL A 164 4.06 -16.27 5.80
N VAL A 165 4.11 -15.03 5.30
CA VAL A 165 4.58 -13.86 6.04
C VAL A 165 3.42 -12.98 6.51
N THR A 166 3.72 -12.09 7.45
CA THR A 166 2.73 -11.17 8.04
C THR A 166 1.88 -10.41 7.01
N GLU A 167 2.49 -9.94 5.93
CA GLU A 167 1.81 -9.16 4.88
C GLU A 167 0.77 -9.97 4.08
N ASP A 168 0.94 -11.29 3.96
CA ASP A 168 0.04 -12.14 3.16
C ASP A 168 -1.37 -12.18 3.75
N MET A 169 -1.49 -11.99 5.06
CA MET A 169 -2.76 -11.95 5.78
C MET A 169 -3.47 -10.59 5.65
N PHE A 170 -2.76 -9.52 5.31
CA PHE A 170 -3.30 -8.16 5.37
C PHE A 170 -4.46 -7.92 4.37
N PRO A 171 -4.38 -8.37 3.10
CA PRO A 171 -5.51 -8.26 2.18
C PRO A 171 -6.77 -8.97 2.67
N LEU A 172 -6.62 -10.12 3.35
CA LEU A 172 -7.75 -10.87 3.91
C LEU A 172 -8.41 -10.14 5.10
N LEU A 173 -7.60 -9.47 5.93
CA LEU A 173 -8.09 -8.62 7.01
C LEU A 173 -8.82 -7.40 6.46
N GLU A 174 -8.25 -6.74 5.45
CA GLU A 174 -8.85 -5.57 4.80
C GLU A 174 -10.17 -5.92 4.11
N ALA A 175 -10.26 -7.09 3.47
CA ALA A 175 -11.51 -7.60 2.89
C ALA A 175 -12.62 -7.85 3.93
N GLN A 176 -12.25 -8.03 5.21
CA GLN A 176 -13.17 -8.14 6.35
C GLN A 176 -13.34 -6.81 7.10
N GLU A 177 -12.90 -5.69 6.52
CA GLU A 177 -12.91 -4.35 7.13
C GLU A 177 -12.09 -4.25 8.44
N LEU A 178 -11.09 -5.12 8.62
CA LEU A 178 -10.20 -5.13 9.76
C LEU A 178 -8.89 -4.42 9.42
N ASP A 179 -8.55 -3.36 10.16
CA ASP A 179 -7.32 -2.58 9.94
C ASP A 179 -6.06 -3.36 10.37
N PRO A 180 -5.20 -3.83 9.45
CA PRO A 180 -4.01 -4.62 9.79
C PRO A 180 -2.96 -3.83 10.59
N SER A 181 -3.00 -2.50 10.54
CA SER A 181 -2.03 -1.62 11.21
C SER A 181 -2.04 -1.77 12.75
N VAL A 182 -3.15 -2.24 13.30
CA VAL A 182 -3.36 -2.51 14.75
C VAL A 182 -2.54 -3.70 15.25
N LEU A 183 -2.16 -4.61 14.35
CA LEU A 183 -1.28 -5.74 14.64
C LEU A 183 0.19 -5.33 14.70
N LEU A 184 0.58 -4.25 14.02
CA LEU A 184 1.98 -3.86 13.88
C LEU A 184 2.50 -3.01 15.05
N GLY A 185 3.80 -3.14 15.31
CA GLY A 185 4.56 -2.21 16.15
C GLY A 185 4.69 -0.83 15.52
N LYS A 186 5.10 0.18 16.31
CA LYS A 186 5.14 1.59 15.85
C LYS A 186 5.98 1.80 14.59
N GLY A 187 7.17 1.18 14.51
CA GLY A 187 8.05 1.31 13.35
C GLY A 187 7.43 0.71 12.09
N ASP A 188 7.05 -0.57 12.18
CA ASP A 188 6.45 -1.31 11.07
C ASP A 188 5.11 -0.73 10.61
N ARG A 189 4.31 -0.19 11.53
CA ARG A 189 3.09 0.54 11.18
C ARG A 189 3.39 1.73 10.27
N THR A 190 4.43 2.51 10.57
CA THR A 190 4.84 3.63 9.72
C THR A 190 5.29 3.14 8.35
N ILE A 191 6.07 2.07 8.28
CA ILE A 191 6.52 1.47 7.01
C ILE A 191 5.31 1.01 6.18
N TRP A 192 4.37 0.30 6.80
CA TRP A 192 3.15 -0.16 6.15
C TRP A 192 2.31 0.99 5.59
N CYS A 193 2.04 2.02 6.39
CA CYS A 193 1.29 3.19 5.94
C CYS A 193 1.97 3.92 4.78
N LEU A 194 3.30 3.99 4.75
CA LEU A 194 4.03 4.57 3.62
C LEU A 194 3.89 3.72 2.36
N ARG A 195 4.07 2.39 2.47
CA ARG A 195 3.90 1.47 1.34
C ARG A 195 2.50 1.57 0.72
N GLN A 196 1.46 1.66 1.55
CA GLN A 196 0.07 1.83 1.11
C GLN A 196 -0.12 3.13 0.33
N LYS A 197 0.42 4.25 0.83
CA LYS A 197 0.38 5.54 0.11
C LYS A 197 1.16 5.51 -1.20
N ASP A 198 2.33 4.89 -1.22
CA ASP A 198 3.12 4.76 -2.43
C ASP A 198 2.39 3.92 -3.48
N ALA A 199 1.71 2.85 -3.07
CA ALA A 199 0.88 2.02 -3.94
C ALA A 199 -0.33 2.79 -4.49
N GLU A 200 -0.99 3.61 -3.66
CA GLU A 200 -2.10 4.48 -4.07
C GLU A 200 -1.64 5.53 -5.11
N ILE A 201 -0.48 6.16 -4.87
CA ILE A 201 0.13 7.12 -5.81
C ILE A 201 0.47 6.44 -7.14
N GLU A 202 1.02 5.23 -7.11
CA GLU A 202 1.38 4.51 -8.32
C GLU A 202 0.14 4.08 -9.13
N LEU A 203 -0.92 3.65 -8.44
CA LEU A 203 -2.21 3.40 -9.07
C LEU A 203 -2.76 4.66 -9.74
N GLU A 204 -2.76 5.80 -9.03
CA GLU A 204 -3.22 7.07 -9.60
C GLU A 204 -2.40 7.48 -10.83
N ARG A 205 -1.07 7.33 -10.79
CA ARG A 205 -0.19 7.58 -11.93
C ARG A 205 -0.52 6.69 -13.13
N SER A 206 -0.71 5.39 -12.88
CA SER A 206 -1.05 4.43 -13.94
C SER A 206 -2.37 4.79 -14.62
N LEU A 207 -3.39 5.18 -13.85
CA LEU A 207 -4.69 5.60 -14.37
C LEU A 207 -4.58 6.89 -15.19
N ARG A 208 -3.78 7.86 -14.73
CA ARG A 208 -3.53 9.10 -15.47
C ARG A 208 -2.85 8.82 -16.81
N LEU A 209 -1.81 7.98 -16.83
CA LEU A 209 -1.12 7.58 -18.07
C LEU A 209 -2.05 6.87 -19.05
N GLU A 210 -2.90 5.96 -18.57
CA GLU A 210 -3.88 5.30 -19.43
C GLU A 210 -4.90 6.28 -20.00
N THR A 211 -5.34 7.25 -19.19
CA THR A 211 -6.28 8.29 -19.63
C THR A 211 -5.66 9.21 -20.68
N GLU A 212 -4.41 9.66 -20.46
CA GLU A 212 -3.65 10.46 -21.43
C GLU A 212 -3.45 9.70 -22.74
N ARG A 213 -3.14 8.40 -22.65
CA ARG A 213 -3.00 7.55 -23.84
C ARG A 213 -4.30 7.48 -24.65
N LYS A 214 -5.44 7.23 -23.99
CA LYS A 214 -6.76 7.17 -24.65
C LYS A 214 -7.11 8.51 -25.30
N LEU A 215 -6.83 9.63 -24.63
CA LEU A 215 -7.05 10.97 -25.18
C LEU A 215 -6.18 11.22 -26.42
N ASN A 216 -4.92 10.79 -26.38
CA ASN A 216 -4.00 10.98 -27.49
C ASN A 216 -4.40 10.11 -28.70
N GLU A 217 -4.83 8.87 -28.47
CA GLU A 217 -5.38 7.99 -29.51
C GLU A 217 -6.66 8.60 -30.15
N GLU A 218 -7.54 9.24 -29.37
CA GLU A 218 -8.70 9.95 -29.90
C GLU A 218 -8.29 11.19 -30.73
N LEU A 219 -7.28 11.93 -30.28
CA LEU A 219 -6.77 13.10 -31.00
C LEU A 219 -6.17 12.70 -32.36
N ASP A 220 -5.36 11.64 -32.39
CA ASP A 220 -4.76 11.11 -33.62
C ASP A 220 -5.84 10.66 -34.62
N GLN A 221 -6.91 10.00 -34.14
CA GLN A 221 -8.04 9.63 -34.99
C GLN A 221 -8.75 10.87 -35.58
N ARG A 222 -8.99 11.91 -34.78
CA ARG A 222 -9.60 13.16 -35.27
C ARG A 222 -8.70 13.87 -36.29
N LEU A 223 -7.39 13.90 -36.05
CA LEU A 223 -6.42 14.49 -36.98
C LEU A 223 -6.38 13.74 -38.31
N ALA A 224 -6.39 12.40 -38.27
CA ALA A 224 -6.43 11.58 -39.48
C ALA A 224 -7.72 11.82 -40.29
N GLN A 225 -8.89 11.87 -39.64
CA GLN A 225 -10.16 12.19 -40.29
C GLN A 225 -10.14 13.60 -40.91
N GLN A 226 -9.61 14.59 -40.18
CA GLN A 226 -9.52 15.95 -40.68
C GLN A 226 -8.58 16.05 -41.89
N ALA A 227 -7.44 15.35 -41.88
CA ALA A 227 -6.52 15.29 -43.00
C ALA A 227 -7.18 14.70 -44.24
N GLN A 228 -7.93 13.61 -44.09
CA GLN A 228 -8.68 12.99 -45.20
C GLN A 228 -9.70 13.97 -45.81
N VAL A 229 -10.48 14.67 -44.98
CA VAL A 229 -11.46 15.67 -45.45
C VAL A 229 -10.78 16.81 -46.22
N TYR A 230 -9.61 17.26 -45.78
CA TYR A 230 -8.85 18.29 -46.51
C TYR A 230 -8.30 17.78 -47.84
N GLU A 231 -7.81 16.54 -47.88
CA GLU A 231 -7.31 15.92 -49.11
C GLU A 231 -8.43 15.74 -50.15
N GLU A 232 -9.61 15.28 -49.71
CA GLU A 232 -10.81 15.17 -50.56
C GLU A 232 -11.21 16.53 -51.15
N LYS A 233 -11.29 17.58 -50.33
CA LYS A 233 -11.60 18.94 -50.81
C LYS A 233 -10.57 19.47 -51.80
N LEU A 234 -9.29 19.19 -51.57
CA LEU A 234 -8.21 19.65 -52.44
C LEU A 234 -8.26 18.94 -53.80
N ASN A 235 -8.58 17.64 -53.80
CA ASN A 235 -8.80 16.87 -55.03
C ASN A 235 -10.05 17.36 -55.80
N GLU A 236 -11.16 17.62 -55.11
CA GLU A 236 -12.36 18.19 -55.73
C GLU A 236 -12.05 19.55 -56.39
N GLN A 237 -11.33 20.43 -55.69
CA GLN A 237 -10.93 21.72 -56.22
C GLN A 237 -10.01 21.57 -57.45
N ALA A 238 -9.05 20.63 -57.41
CA ALA A 238 -8.18 20.35 -58.54
C ALA A 238 -8.96 19.86 -59.77
N GLN A 239 -9.95 18.97 -59.59
CA GLN A 239 -10.82 18.50 -60.67
C GLN A 239 -11.68 19.62 -61.27
N GLN A 240 -12.23 20.50 -60.43
CA GLN A 240 -12.97 21.68 -60.89
C GLN A 240 -12.10 22.61 -61.73
N HIS A 241 -10.86 22.90 -61.27
CA HIS A 241 -9.91 23.71 -62.02
C HIS A 241 -9.52 23.08 -63.36
N GLN A 242 -9.25 21.77 -63.39
CA GLN A 242 -8.92 21.05 -64.62
C GLN A 242 -10.05 21.15 -65.65
N THR A 243 -11.29 20.92 -65.21
CA THR A 243 -12.47 21.05 -66.06
C THR A 243 -12.62 22.46 -66.62
N MET A 244 -12.36 23.48 -65.80
CA MET A 244 -12.41 24.89 -66.24
C MET A 244 -11.34 25.20 -67.28
N ILE A 245 -10.12 24.70 -67.10
CA ILE A 245 -9.01 24.87 -68.04
C ILE A 245 -9.35 24.22 -69.39
N GLU A 246 -9.90 23.01 -69.38
CA GLU A 246 -10.31 22.32 -70.61
C GLU A 246 -11.41 23.08 -71.36
N GLN A 247 -12.42 23.60 -70.64
CA GLN A 247 -13.45 24.44 -71.24
C GLN A 247 -12.87 25.74 -71.83
N GLN A 248 -11.91 26.37 -71.16
CA GLN A 248 -11.22 27.55 -71.70
C GLN A 248 -10.41 27.21 -72.95
N ALA A 249 -9.66 26.10 -72.93
CA ALA A 249 -8.88 25.64 -74.08
C ALA A 249 -9.79 25.38 -75.31
N GLN A 250 -10.95 24.76 -75.11
CA GLN A 250 -11.94 24.56 -76.18
C GLN A 250 -12.47 25.89 -76.75
N ARG A 251 -12.73 26.88 -75.89
CA ARG A 251 -13.16 28.22 -76.33
C ARG A 251 -12.07 28.92 -77.13
N ILE A 252 -10.82 28.85 -76.68
CA ILE A 252 -9.68 29.43 -77.40
C ILE A 252 -9.53 28.76 -78.77
N ALA A 253 -9.52 27.43 -78.84
CA ALA A 253 -9.43 26.71 -80.11
C ALA A 253 -10.56 27.08 -81.09
N LYS A 254 -11.80 27.24 -80.58
CA LYS A 254 -12.93 27.69 -81.40
C LYS A 254 -12.75 29.13 -81.91
N LEU A 255 -12.21 30.04 -81.09
CA LEU A 255 -11.91 31.41 -81.50
C LEU A 255 -10.78 31.45 -82.54
N GLU A 256 -9.73 30.64 -82.37
CA GLU A 256 -8.64 30.49 -83.34
C GLU A 256 -9.15 29.96 -84.68
N GLN A 257 -10.05 28.97 -84.67
CA GLN A 257 -10.68 28.45 -85.88
C GLN A 257 -11.51 29.53 -86.59
N LEU A 258 -12.35 30.27 -85.85
CA LEU A 258 -13.15 31.37 -86.43
C LEU A 258 -12.27 32.49 -87.02
N MET A 259 -11.15 32.84 -86.37
CA MET A 259 -10.19 33.80 -86.93
C MET A 259 -9.56 33.29 -88.22
N ASN A 260 -9.12 32.03 -88.25
CA ASN A 260 -8.51 31.42 -89.44
C ASN A 260 -9.50 31.29 -90.60
N ASP A 261 -10.76 30.96 -90.32
CA ASP A 261 -11.83 30.92 -91.32
C ASP A 261 -12.15 32.32 -91.85
N GLY A 262 -12.17 33.34 -90.97
CA GLY A 262 -12.32 34.74 -91.36
C GLY A 262 -11.17 35.26 -92.24
N LEU A 263 -9.92 34.90 -91.91
CA LEU A 263 -8.73 35.22 -92.70
C LEU A 263 -8.71 34.50 -94.06
N SER A 264 -9.23 33.27 -94.12
CA SER A 264 -9.36 32.50 -95.36
C SER A 264 -10.43 33.08 -96.29
N GLN A 265 -11.52 33.63 -95.74
CA GLN A 265 -12.52 34.36 -96.52
C GLN A 265 -12.03 35.74 -97.00
N GLN A 266 -11.17 36.43 -96.25
CA GLN A 266 -10.55 37.68 -96.70
C GLN A 266 -9.51 37.46 -97.82
N LYS A 267 -8.73 36.37 -97.79
CA LYS A 267 -7.75 36.07 -98.85
C LYS A 267 -8.40 35.69 -100.20
N ALA A 268 -9.66 35.26 -100.22
CA ALA A 268 -10.38 34.95 -101.46
C ALA A 268 -10.91 36.19 -102.20
N LYS A 269 -10.83 37.40 -101.61
CA LYS A 269 -11.26 38.65 -102.24
C LYS A 269 -10.30 39.81 -101.94
N THR A 270 -9.06 39.75 -102.42
CA THR A 270 -8.30 40.99 -102.78
C THR A 270 -7.00 40.69 -103.52
N LYS A 271 -6.80 41.34 -104.68
CA LYS A 271 -5.47 41.63 -105.27
C LYS A 271 -4.90 42.89 -104.59
N PRO A 272 -3.57 43.08 -104.60
CA PRO A 272 -2.87 43.91 -103.63
C PRO A 272 -3.03 45.39 -103.96
N ASN A 273 -3.11 46.24 -102.95
CA ASN A 273 -2.63 47.61 -103.10
C ASN A 273 -1.82 48.04 -101.90
N SER A 274 -0.61 48.48 -102.24
CA SER A 274 0.40 49.13 -101.44
C SER A 274 -0.12 50.47 -100.92
N PHE A 275 0.01 50.71 -99.62
CA PHE A 275 0.19 52.06 -99.07
C PHE A 275 0.97 51.94 -97.75
N PHE A 276 2.29 51.75 -97.87
CA PHE A 276 3.20 52.11 -96.78
C PHE A 276 3.11 53.62 -96.57
N SER A 277 2.88 54.07 -95.33
CA SER A 277 3.82 54.95 -94.63
C SER A 277 3.24 55.49 -93.32
N GLU A 278 4.00 55.24 -92.24
CA GLU A 278 4.16 56.10 -91.04
C GLU A 278 2.98 56.13 -90.05
N VAL A 279 3.19 55.94 -88.74
CA VAL A 279 4.18 56.62 -87.89
C VAL A 279 4.71 55.68 -86.80
N ASN A 280 6.04 55.56 -86.74
CA ASN A 280 6.79 55.18 -85.54
C ASN A 280 6.66 56.27 -84.49
N SER A 281 6.36 55.92 -83.22
CA SER A 281 7.04 56.48 -82.04
C SER A 281 6.36 56.04 -80.75
N LEU A 282 7.01 55.17 -79.98
CA LEU A 282 7.36 55.32 -78.55
C LEU A 282 7.43 53.97 -77.84
N THR A 283 8.63 53.41 -77.79
CA THR A 283 9.12 52.56 -76.70
C THR A 283 10.22 53.32 -75.97
N SER A 284 10.09 53.48 -74.65
CA SER A 284 11.18 53.38 -73.66
C SER A 284 10.50 53.21 -72.29
N ASP A 285 10.59 52.02 -71.70
CA ASP A 285 11.39 51.72 -70.50
C ASP A 285 10.90 52.41 -69.22
N ASP A 286 10.40 51.63 -68.27
CA ASP A 286 11.21 51.41 -67.08
C ASP A 286 10.81 50.19 -66.26
N SER A 287 11.87 49.50 -65.86
CA SER A 287 11.94 48.30 -65.04
C SER A 287 11.88 48.70 -63.57
N GLN A 288 11.04 48.04 -62.76
CA GLN A 288 11.36 47.85 -61.33
C GLN A 288 10.89 46.48 -60.84
N ALA A 289 11.82 45.53 -60.88
CA ALA A 289 11.88 44.47 -59.90
C ALA A 289 12.31 45.06 -58.55
N SER A 290 11.52 44.85 -57.49
CA SER A 290 11.99 45.06 -56.12
C SER A 290 11.95 43.75 -55.34
N LYS A 291 13.15 43.23 -55.10
CA LYS A 291 13.46 42.15 -54.16
C LYS A 291 13.18 42.62 -52.74
N LYS A 292 12.50 41.78 -51.94
CA LYS A 292 12.94 41.47 -50.57
C LYS A 292 12.26 40.19 -50.06
N ALA A 293 12.89 39.06 -50.35
CA ALA A 293 12.96 37.98 -49.38
C ALA A 293 14.13 38.27 -48.43
N LYS A 294 13.83 38.39 -47.13
CA LYS A 294 14.77 38.08 -46.05
C LYS A 294 13.98 37.25 -45.04
N GLY A 295 14.16 35.94 -45.10
CA GLY A 295 13.91 35.08 -43.95
C GLY A 295 14.90 35.41 -42.84
N PHE A 296 14.46 35.20 -41.61
CA PHE A 296 15.12 34.81 -40.36
C PHE A 296 14.00 34.98 -39.33
N GLY A 297 13.38 33.94 -38.78
CA GLY A 297 14.05 32.92 -37.99
C GLY A 297 14.31 33.50 -36.60
N ASN A 298 13.32 33.43 -35.71
CA ASN A 298 13.44 33.00 -34.31
C ASN A 298 12.15 33.33 -33.53
N LEU A 299 11.31 32.31 -33.35
CA LEU A 299 10.45 32.24 -32.16
C LEU A 299 11.39 32.09 -30.96
N ALA A 300 11.48 33.12 -30.12
CA ALA A 300 12.02 32.96 -28.79
C ALA A 300 10.97 32.27 -27.90
N MET A 301 11.27 31.03 -27.52
CA MET A 301 10.68 30.33 -26.39
C MET A 301 10.92 31.16 -25.12
N ALA A 302 9.86 31.57 -24.43
CA ALA A 302 9.93 32.00 -23.04
C ALA A 302 9.48 30.84 -22.16
N ASN A 303 10.48 30.14 -21.63
CA ASN A 303 10.32 29.14 -20.57
C ASN A 303 10.20 29.86 -19.21
N SER A 304 9.26 29.37 -18.41
CA SER A 304 9.31 29.18 -16.95
C SER A 304 9.99 30.24 -16.07
N GLY A 305 9.17 30.87 -15.22
CA GLY A 305 9.62 31.57 -14.02
C GLY A 305 8.65 31.31 -12.86
N THR A 306 8.89 30.22 -12.13
CA THR A 306 8.44 30.05 -10.74
C THR A 306 9.05 31.16 -9.89
N SER A 307 8.25 31.83 -9.07
CA SER A 307 8.74 32.62 -7.94
C SER A 307 8.25 32.01 -6.63
N HIS A 308 9.22 32.02 -5.71
CA HIS A 308 9.27 31.46 -4.37
C HIS A 308 8.12 31.87 -3.44
#